data_AF-A0A8C0Z648-F1
#
_entry.id   AF-A0A8C0Z648-F1
#
_cell.length_a   1.000
_cell.length_b   1.000
_cell.length_c   1.000
_cell.angle_alpha   90.00
_cell.angle_beta   90.00
_cell.angle_gamma   90.00
#
_symmetry.space_group_name_H-M   'P 1'
#
loop_
_entity.id
_entity.type
_entity.pdbx_description
1 polymer ?
#
loop_
_entity_poly.entity_id
_entity_poly.type
_entity_poly.pdbx_seq_one_letter_code
_entity_poly.pdbx_strand_id
1 'polypeptide(L)'
;MSFQNQSSVLHKFKGILFSTMSSEELLNSLDFFSAREDDVFLVSYPKSGTHWIAEVIGNIPNARMSLTSPIELGDISKFDELKMNSKRRVIPTHLSYNMLPVNIKQKQCKIIYIIRNPKDTAVSLFHYYRDNPNLPGIETWAAFFELFLRGDVVYGSWFDHVLSWEEHKNDKNILIIFYEEMKKDPSKSIKKITTFLGINVNDSEINKIAQKTSFSEMKNNAAKENCDPNHTICALTSNRNLVFRKGKSERDVVLCLGLIFGSSSILPFKFHHRAPYLLHNGSLIVIPQ
;
A
#
# COMPACT_ATOMS: atom_id res chain seq x y z
N MET A 1 -27.95 8.57 0.91
CA MET A 1 -27.39 9.94 0.79
C MET A 1 -26.84 10.12 -0.62
N SER A 2 -27.11 11.26 -1.27
CA SER A 2 -26.81 11.52 -2.69
C SER A 2 -25.32 11.76 -2.96
N PHE A 3 -24.87 11.51 -4.20
CA PHE A 3 -23.52 11.71 -4.74
C PHE A 3 -22.87 13.07 -4.42
N GLN A 4 -23.64 14.08 -4.00
CA GLN A 4 -23.14 15.43 -3.71
C GLN A 4 -22.15 15.48 -2.53
N ASN A 5 -22.25 14.59 -1.54
CA ASN A 5 -21.35 14.59 -0.37
C ASN A 5 -20.00 13.88 -0.61
N GLN A 6 -19.82 13.18 -1.73
CA GLN A 6 -18.52 12.57 -2.08
C GLN A 6 -17.51 13.58 -2.64
N SER A 7 -17.99 14.75 -3.11
CA SER A 7 -17.21 15.71 -3.89
C SER A 7 -16.24 16.59 -3.09
N SER A 8 -16.37 16.68 -1.76
CA SER A 8 -15.55 17.60 -0.96
C SER A 8 -14.21 17.03 -0.50
N VAL A 9 -14.05 15.71 -0.45
CA VAL A 9 -12.87 15.05 0.15
C VAL A 9 -12.09 14.15 -0.82
N LEU A 10 -12.70 13.76 -1.95
CA LEU A 10 -12.05 13.00 -3.02
C LEU A 10 -12.18 13.72 -4.36
N HIS A 11 -11.21 13.50 -5.25
CA HIS A 11 -11.28 13.92 -6.65
C HIS A 11 -10.83 12.79 -7.59
N LYS A 12 -11.11 12.91 -8.89
CA LYS A 12 -10.69 11.93 -9.89
C LYS A 12 -9.50 12.45 -10.68
N PHE A 13 -8.43 11.67 -10.73
CA PHE A 13 -7.28 11.90 -11.58
C PHE A 13 -7.04 10.67 -12.47
N LYS A 14 -7.01 10.88 -13.80
CA LYS A 14 -6.88 9.79 -14.80
C LYS A 14 -7.86 8.62 -14.57
N GLY A 15 -9.09 8.94 -14.13
CA GLY A 15 -10.15 7.96 -13.85
C GLY A 15 -10.08 7.27 -12.48
N ILE A 16 -9.05 7.53 -11.67
CA ILE A 16 -8.84 6.94 -10.34
C ILE A 16 -9.18 7.97 -9.25
N LEU A 17 -9.78 7.52 -8.15
CA LEU A 17 -10.08 8.39 -7.00
C LEU A 17 -8.84 8.63 -6.13
N PHE A 18 -8.59 9.89 -5.80
CA PHE A 18 -7.56 10.33 -4.85
C PHE A 18 -8.19 11.22 -3.78
N SER A 19 -7.52 11.35 -2.62
CA SER A 19 -7.90 12.36 -1.63
C SER A 19 -7.58 13.75 -2.16
N THR A 20 -8.38 14.76 -1.78
CA THR A 20 -8.07 16.18 -2.06
C THR A 20 -6.79 16.67 -1.40
N MET A 21 -6.24 15.92 -0.43
CA MET A 21 -4.89 16.16 0.09
C MET A 21 -3.78 15.84 -0.93
N SER A 22 -4.08 15.10 -1.99
CA SER A 22 -3.19 14.89 -3.13
C SER A 22 -3.60 15.87 -4.23
N SER A 23 -2.91 17.00 -4.38
CA SER A 23 -3.35 18.01 -5.35
C SER A 23 -3.26 17.49 -6.79
N GLU A 24 -4.19 17.89 -7.65
CA GLU A 24 -4.15 17.54 -9.07
C GLU A 24 -2.87 18.06 -9.75
N GLU A 25 -2.38 19.23 -9.32
CA GLU A 25 -1.12 19.81 -9.77
C GLU A 25 0.08 18.91 -9.45
N LEU A 26 0.15 18.37 -8.23
CA LEU A 26 1.19 17.41 -7.83
C LEU A 26 1.10 16.13 -8.66
N LEU A 27 -0.09 15.57 -8.82
CA LEU A 27 -0.31 14.33 -9.57
C LEU A 27 0.05 14.48 -11.06
N ASN A 28 -0.28 15.62 -11.68
CA ASN A 28 0.15 15.95 -13.04
C ASN A 28 1.67 16.15 -13.14
N SER A 29 2.32 16.56 -12.05
CA SER A 29 3.73 16.88 -12.00
C SER A 29 4.63 15.71 -11.56
N LEU A 30 4.06 14.51 -11.33
CA LEU A 30 4.80 13.34 -10.82
C LEU A 30 6.08 13.03 -11.62
N ASP A 31 6.07 13.17 -12.94
CA ASP A 31 7.24 12.91 -13.79
C ASP A 31 8.38 13.95 -13.62
N PHE A 32 8.11 15.11 -13.00
CA PHE A 32 9.14 16.11 -12.64
C PHE A 32 9.84 15.81 -11.32
N PHE A 33 9.33 14.88 -10.51
CA PHE A 33 10.06 14.39 -9.34
C PHE A 33 11.45 13.95 -9.77
N SER A 34 12.51 14.24 -9.01
CA SER A 34 13.88 13.79 -9.31
C SER A 34 14.29 12.64 -8.39
N ALA A 35 14.20 11.41 -8.92
CA ALA A 35 14.64 10.20 -8.24
C ALA A 35 16.17 10.15 -8.11
N ARG A 36 16.65 9.56 -7.01
CA ARG A 36 18.05 9.22 -6.78
C ARG A 36 18.21 7.71 -6.89
N GLU A 37 19.38 7.27 -7.30
CA GLU A 37 19.65 5.83 -7.49
C GLU A 37 19.59 5.04 -6.16
N ASP A 38 19.85 5.72 -5.04
CA ASP A 38 19.79 5.12 -3.71
C ASP A 38 18.40 5.18 -3.07
N ASP A 39 17.42 5.83 -3.71
CA ASP A 39 16.04 5.87 -3.20
C ASP A 39 15.44 4.48 -3.07
N VAL A 40 14.59 4.34 -2.05
CA VAL A 40 13.78 3.16 -1.81
C VAL A 40 12.32 3.58 -1.84
N PHE A 41 11.51 2.93 -2.67
CA PHE A 41 10.07 3.14 -2.71
C PHE A 41 9.35 2.05 -1.92
N LEU A 42 8.52 2.45 -0.97
CA LEU A 42 7.63 1.56 -0.25
C LEU A 42 6.24 1.64 -0.86
N VAL A 43 5.90 0.66 -1.68
CA VAL A 43 4.64 0.66 -2.43
C VAL A 43 3.67 -0.34 -1.80
N SER A 44 2.40 0.01 -1.78
CA SER A 44 1.32 -0.90 -1.38
C SER A 44 -0.01 -0.42 -1.91
N TYR A 45 -0.97 -1.31 -2.13
CA TYR A 45 -2.36 -0.86 -2.16
C TYR A 45 -2.79 -0.44 -0.74
N PRO A 46 -3.64 0.58 -0.55
CA PRO A 46 -4.10 0.98 0.77
C PRO A 46 -4.56 -0.20 1.64
N LYS A 47 -4.21 -0.17 2.93
CA LYS A 47 -4.57 -1.22 3.92
C LYS A 47 -3.90 -2.59 3.73
N SER A 48 -2.84 -2.65 2.93
CA SER A 48 -2.06 -3.87 2.70
C SER A 48 -0.83 -4.04 3.61
N GLY A 49 -0.49 -3.04 4.45
CA GLY A 49 0.61 -3.17 5.43
C GLY A 49 1.67 -2.07 5.38
N THR A 50 1.39 -0.94 4.73
CA THR A 50 2.30 0.21 4.55
C THR A 50 2.97 0.66 5.85
N HIS A 51 2.18 0.98 6.88
CA HIS A 51 2.70 1.44 8.16
C HIS A 51 3.57 0.38 8.84
N TRP A 52 3.28 -0.90 8.63
CA TRP A 52 4.03 -1.99 9.25
C TRP A 52 5.42 -2.14 8.63
N ILE A 53 5.52 -2.17 7.30
CA ILE A 53 6.84 -2.20 6.65
C ILE A 53 7.61 -0.91 6.91
N ALA A 54 6.95 0.24 6.91
CA ALA A 54 7.61 1.50 7.19
C ALA A 54 8.23 1.51 8.60
N GLU A 55 7.51 0.99 9.60
CA GLU A 55 8.04 0.82 10.95
C GLU A 55 9.21 -0.18 10.99
N VAL A 56 9.11 -1.28 10.25
CA VAL A 56 10.21 -2.26 10.12
C VAL A 56 11.46 -1.58 9.58
N ILE A 57 11.33 -0.83 8.48
CA ILE A 57 12.43 -0.11 7.84
C ILE A 57 13.00 0.96 8.77
N GLY A 58 12.14 1.72 9.46
CA GLY A 58 12.55 2.73 10.44
C GLY A 58 13.33 2.18 11.63
N ASN A 59 13.13 0.91 11.97
CA ASN A 59 13.85 0.23 13.05
C ASN A 59 15.11 -0.53 12.59
N ILE A 60 15.47 -0.49 11.29
CA ILE A 60 16.73 -1.11 10.80
C ILE A 60 17.93 -0.32 11.34
N PRO A 61 18.85 -0.96 12.10
CA PRO A 61 20.00 -0.27 12.66
C PRO A 61 20.97 0.19 11.58
N ASN A 62 21.62 1.34 11.79
CA ASN A 62 22.67 1.89 10.91
C ASN A 62 22.27 2.10 9.44
N ALA A 63 20.98 2.07 9.13
CA ALA A 63 20.46 2.22 7.78
C ALA A 63 20.82 3.55 7.11
N ARG A 64 21.06 4.61 7.91
CA ARG A 64 21.20 6.00 7.45
C ARG A 64 20.08 6.42 6.46
N MET A 65 18.91 5.80 6.61
CA MET A 65 17.73 6.07 5.81
C MET A 65 16.84 7.08 6.51
N SER A 66 16.12 7.87 5.73
CA SER A 66 15.05 8.75 6.19
C SER A 66 13.75 8.30 5.56
N LEU A 67 12.80 7.87 6.39
CA LEU A 67 11.42 7.69 5.97
C LEU A 67 10.80 9.07 5.70
N THR A 68 10.21 9.24 4.53
CA THR A 68 9.57 10.50 4.13
C THR A 68 8.05 10.39 4.20
N SER A 69 7.39 11.51 3.96
CA SER A 69 5.97 11.54 3.63
C SER A 69 5.72 10.97 2.21
N PRO A 70 4.48 10.53 1.89
CA PRO A 70 4.15 10.00 0.58
C PRO A 70 4.42 10.99 -0.55
N ILE A 71 4.92 10.47 -1.68
CA ILE A 71 5.24 11.29 -2.87
C ILE A 71 3.99 11.96 -3.47
N GLU A 72 2.83 11.34 -3.33
CA GLU A 72 1.55 11.85 -3.83
C GLU A 72 0.78 12.73 -2.83
N LEU A 73 1.37 13.10 -1.68
CA LEU A 73 0.69 13.91 -0.66
C LEU A 73 1.09 15.39 -0.78
N GLY A 74 0.12 16.30 -0.71
CA GLY A 74 0.34 17.75 -0.69
C GLY A 74 0.27 18.37 -2.09
N ASP A 75 1.10 19.38 -2.31
CA ASP A 75 1.24 20.11 -3.58
C ASP A 75 2.65 19.94 -4.19
N ILE A 76 2.97 20.71 -5.24
CA ILE A 76 4.25 20.62 -5.96
C ILE A 76 5.47 20.86 -5.04
N SER A 77 5.32 21.60 -3.93
CA SER A 77 6.39 21.80 -2.93
C SER A 77 6.90 20.49 -2.31
N LYS A 78 6.12 19.40 -2.42
CA LYS A 78 6.54 18.05 -2.04
C LYS A 78 7.87 17.66 -2.68
N PHE A 79 8.10 18.01 -3.93
CA PHE A 79 9.34 17.66 -4.62
C PHE A 79 10.55 18.37 -4.04
N ASP A 80 10.38 19.63 -3.63
CA ASP A 80 11.44 20.39 -2.96
C ASP A 80 11.72 19.84 -1.56
N GLU A 81 10.68 19.49 -0.78
CA GLU A 81 10.82 18.81 0.53
C GLU A 81 11.65 17.52 0.38
N LEU A 82 11.28 16.67 -0.57
CA LEU A 82 12.00 15.42 -0.83
C LEU A 82 13.43 15.68 -1.34
N LYS A 83 13.65 16.75 -2.09
CA LYS A 83 14.98 17.13 -2.61
C LYS A 83 15.91 17.64 -1.49
N MET A 84 15.39 18.34 -0.49
CA MET A 84 16.16 18.85 0.64
C MET A 84 16.63 17.76 1.60
N ASN A 85 16.01 16.57 1.59
CA ASN A 85 16.45 15.47 2.43
C ASN A 85 17.82 14.94 1.98
N SER A 86 18.86 15.10 2.80
CA SER A 86 20.23 14.70 2.45
C SER A 86 20.55 13.22 2.69
N LYS A 87 19.67 12.49 3.38
CA LYS A 87 19.83 11.05 3.66
C LYS A 87 19.26 10.21 2.51
N ARG A 88 19.58 8.92 2.53
CA ARG A 88 18.95 7.91 1.67
C ARG A 88 17.45 7.89 1.94
N ARG A 89 16.61 8.14 0.94
CA ARG A 89 15.17 8.34 1.14
C ARG A 89 14.42 7.02 1.06
N VAL A 90 13.48 6.82 1.98
CA VAL A 90 12.46 5.77 1.89
C VAL A 90 11.13 6.47 1.68
N ILE A 91 10.61 6.38 0.45
CA ILE A 91 9.48 7.16 -0.02
C ILE A 91 8.25 6.24 -0.13
N PRO A 92 7.25 6.39 0.75
CA PRO A 92 6.03 5.60 0.65
C PRO A 92 5.15 6.10 -0.51
N THR A 93 4.37 5.20 -1.10
CA THR A 93 3.38 5.54 -2.13
C THR A 93 2.32 4.46 -2.29
N HIS A 94 1.13 4.88 -2.74
CA HIS A 94 0.02 4.02 -3.16
C HIS A 94 -0.24 4.09 -4.68
N LEU A 95 0.68 4.66 -5.45
CA LEU A 95 0.56 4.71 -6.90
C LEU A 95 0.67 3.31 -7.54
N SER A 96 -0.19 3.05 -8.53
CA SER A 96 -0.02 1.91 -9.44
C SER A 96 1.28 2.04 -10.24
N TYR A 97 1.79 0.95 -10.79
CA TYR A 97 3.03 0.98 -11.58
C TYR A 97 2.92 1.98 -12.75
N ASN A 98 1.75 2.08 -13.36
CA ASN A 98 1.49 2.97 -14.50
C ASN A 98 1.57 4.46 -14.13
N MET A 99 1.29 4.82 -12.87
CA MET A 99 1.36 6.21 -12.39
C MET A 99 2.69 6.55 -11.72
N LEU A 100 3.57 5.56 -11.50
CA LEU A 100 4.88 5.80 -10.92
C LEU A 100 5.73 6.66 -11.86
N PRO A 101 6.38 7.74 -11.36
CA PRO A 101 7.25 8.60 -12.17
C PRO A 101 8.24 7.82 -13.04
N VAL A 102 8.34 8.21 -14.32
CA VAL A 102 9.16 7.50 -15.31
C VAL A 102 10.63 7.40 -14.89
N ASN A 103 11.17 8.43 -14.24
CA ASN A 103 12.57 8.45 -13.86
C ASN A 103 12.92 7.45 -12.73
N ILE A 104 11.96 7.08 -11.88
CA ILE A 104 12.12 6.02 -10.87
C ILE A 104 12.35 4.69 -11.59
N LYS A 105 11.57 4.44 -12.65
CA LYS A 105 11.70 3.24 -13.49
C LYS A 105 13.04 3.23 -14.21
N GLN A 106 13.44 4.35 -14.81
CA GLN A 106 14.70 4.47 -15.54
C GLN A 106 15.94 4.30 -14.64
N LYS A 107 15.91 4.87 -13.43
CA LYS A 107 17.00 4.72 -12.45
C LYS A 107 17.02 3.37 -11.74
N GLN A 108 16.01 2.53 -11.96
CA GLN A 108 15.89 1.22 -11.33
C GLN A 108 16.02 1.32 -9.79
N CYS A 109 15.39 2.35 -9.20
CA CYS A 109 15.37 2.53 -7.75
C CYS A 109 14.82 1.27 -7.07
N LYS A 110 15.24 0.98 -5.84
CA LYS A 110 14.74 -0.20 -5.12
C LYS A 110 13.27 0.01 -4.74
N ILE A 111 12.44 -0.99 -4.96
CA ILE A 111 11.02 -0.96 -4.63
C ILE A 111 10.68 -2.15 -3.75
N ILE A 112 10.02 -1.90 -2.64
CA ILE A 112 9.42 -2.91 -1.78
C ILE A 112 7.91 -2.79 -1.95
N TYR A 113 7.31 -3.78 -2.61
CA TYR A 113 5.87 -3.84 -2.84
C TYR A 113 5.22 -4.83 -1.86
N ILE A 114 4.34 -4.34 -0.99
CA ILE A 114 3.56 -5.20 -0.09
C ILE A 114 2.14 -5.43 -0.57
N ILE A 115 1.79 -6.70 -0.67
CA ILE A 115 0.47 -7.20 -1.08
C ILE A 115 -0.19 -7.86 0.11
N ARG A 116 -1.51 -7.71 0.20
CA ARG A 116 -2.36 -8.40 1.17
C ARG A 116 -3.55 -9.01 0.46
N ASN A 117 -4.07 -10.10 0.99
CA ASN A 117 -5.29 -10.74 0.49
C ASN A 117 -6.42 -9.69 0.25
N PRO A 118 -7.11 -9.74 -0.89
CA PRO A 118 -8.09 -8.72 -1.26
C PRO A 118 -9.32 -8.69 -0.34
N LYS A 119 -9.72 -9.83 0.23
CA LYS A 119 -10.88 -9.89 1.16
C LYS A 119 -10.54 -9.15 2.46
N ASP A 120 -9.39 -9.46 3.04
CA ASP A 120 -8.90 -8.79 4.24
C ASP A 120 -8.61 -7.29 4.02
N THR A 121 -8.10 -6.97 2.83
CA THR A 121 -7.88 -5.58 2.39
C THR A 121 -9.19 -4.82 2.27
N ALA A 122 -10.20 -5.39 1.60
CA ALA A 122 -11.52 -4.79 1.45
C ALA A 122 -12.19 -4.54 2.81
N VAL A 123 -12.22 -5.53 3.70
CA VAL A 123 -12.77 -5.34 5.06
C VAL A 123 -12.00 -4.26 5.82
N SER A 124 -10.68 -4.23 5.69
CA SER A 124 -9.87 -3.19 6.34
C SER A 124 -10.10 -1.80 5.76
N LEU A 125 -10.34 -1.69 4.46
CA LEU A 125 -10.60 -0.42 3.77
C LEU A 125 -12.01 0.09 4.06
N PHE A 126 -13.00 -0.80 4.17
CA PHE A 126 -14.35 -0.43 4.60
C PHE A 126 -14.38 0.28 5.95
N HIS A 127 -13.78 -0.34 6.98
CA HIS A 127 -13.67 0.29 8.30
C HIS A 127 -12.90 1.61 8.22
N TYR A 128 -11.91 1.69 7.33
CA TYR A 128 -11.15 2.90 7.16
C TYR A 128 -11.97 4.03 6.53
N TYR A 129 -12.82 3.74 5.55
CA TYR A 129 -13.80 4.70 5.02
C TYR A 129 -14.80 5.14 6.08
N ARG A 130 -15.23 4.23 6.96
CA ARG A 130 -16.19 4.52 8.03
C ARG A 130 -15.60 5.42 9.13
N ASP A 131 -14.36 5.13 9.54
CA ASP A 131 -13.78 5.72 10.75
C ASP A 131 -12.85 6.92 10.44
N ASN A 132 -12.48 7.14 9.17
CA ASN A 132 -11.57 8.22 8.77
C ASN A 132 -12.35 9.42 8.20
N PRO A 133 -12.27 10.60 8.84
CA PRO A 133 -12.97 11.80 8.35
C PRO A 133 -12.45 12.31 6.99
N ASN A 134 -11.25 11.88 6.57
CA ASN A 134 -10.68 12.23 5.27
C ASN A 134 -11.27 11.41 4.11
N LEU A 135 -12.18 10.48 4.39
CA LEU A 135 -12.85 9.62 3.42
C LEU A 135 -14.36 9.77 3.54
N PRO A 136 -15.11 9.64 2.43
CA PRO A 136 -16.56 9.72 2.48
C PRO A 136 -17.09 8.47 3.20
N GLY A 137 -17.66 8.63 4.39
CA GLY A 137 -18.23 7.52 5.16
C GLY A 137 -19.20 6.68 4.33
N ILE A 138 -19.00 5.36 4.31
CA ILE A 138 -19.91 4.40 3.67
C ILE A 138 -20.62 3.59 4.75
N GLU A 139 -21.94 3.66 4.75
CA GLU A 139 -22.78 3.12 5.83
C GLU A 139 -22.71 1.59 5.92
N THR A 140 -22.87 0.90 4.79
CA THR A 140 -23.00 -0.57 4.76
C THR A 140 -21.83 -1.26 4.08
N TRP A 141 -21.52 -2.47 4.55
CA TRP A 141 -20.47 -3.30 3.96
C TRP A 141 -20.78 -3.65 2.51
N ALA A 142 -22.04 -3.99 2.19
CA ALA A 142 -22.45 -4.36 0.84
C ALA A 142 -22.20 -3.20 -0.15
N ALA A 143 -22.60 -1.97 0.20
CA ALA A 143 -22.36 -0.80 -0.64
C ALA A 143 -20.87 -0.54 -0.87
N PHE A 144 -20.05 -0.64 0.19
CA PHE A 144 -18.61 -0.51 0.04
C PHE A 144 -18.02 -1.62 -0.86
N PHE A 145 -18.46 -2.85 -0.67
CA PHE A 145 -17.90 -3.99 -1.39
C PHE A 145 -18.19 -3.91 -2.90
N GLU A 146 -19.37 -3.42 -3.30
CA GLU A 146 -19.67 -3.12 -4.70
C GLU A 146 -18.71 -2.06 -5.29
N LEU A 147 -18.44 -0.97 -4.55
CA LEU A 147 -17.48 0.05 -4.97
C LEU A 147 -16.06 -0.52 -5.09
N PHE A 148 -15.64 -1.34 -4.12
CA PHE A 148 -14.34 -2.01 -4.14
C PHE A 148 -14.17 -2.91 -5.37
N LEU A 149 -15.19 -3.70 -5.72
CA LEU A 149 -15.16 -4.58 -6.90
C LEU A 149 -15.12 -3.80 -8.22
N ARG A 150 -15.75 -2.62 -8.27
CA ARG A 150 -15.70 -1.72 -9.44
C ARG A 150 -14.40 -0.91 -9.52
N GLY A 151 -13.61 -0.88 -8.46
CA GLY A 151 -12.46 0.02 -8.34
C GLY A 151 -12.85 1.48 -8.10
N ASP A 152 -14.10 1.74 -7.71
CA ASP A 152 -14.61 3.09 -7.36
C ASP A 152 -14.27 3.45 -5.90
N VAL A 153 -13.02 3.21 -5.51
CA VAL A 153 -12.44 3.55 -4.21
C VAL A 153 -11.10 4.27 -4.42
N VAL A 154 -10.55 4.87 -3.36
CA VAL A 154 -9.26 5.56 -3.41
C VAL A 154 -8.17 4.62 -3.93
N TYR A 155 -7.35 5.12 -4.85
CA TYR A 155 -6.32 4.38 -5.59
C TYR A 155 -6.84 3.27 -6.53
N GLY A 156 -8.15 3.21 -6.76
CA GLY A 156 -8.75 2.45 -7.85
C GLY A 156 -8.96 0.97 -7.55
N SER A 157 -8.93 0.17 -8.60
CA SER A 157 -9.06 -1.29 -8.52
C SER A 157 -7.85 -1.92 -7.84
N TRP A 158 -8.08 -2.66 -6.75
CA TRP A 158 -7.03 -3.48 -6.14
C TRP A 158 -6.43 -4.48 -7.14
N PHE A 159 -7.25 -5.03 -8.02
CA PHE A 159 -6.80 -6.02 -9.02
C PHE A 159 -5.85 -5.39 -10.02
N ASP A 160 -6.24 -4.28 -10.64
CA ASP A 160 -5.40 -3.59 -11.63
C ASP A 160 -4.12 -3.05 -10.98
N HIS A 161 -4.24 -2.57 -9.74
CA HIS A 161 -3.07 -2.15 -8.97
C HIS A 161 -2.09 -3.30 -8.78
N VAL A 162 -2.53 -4.45 -8.25
CA VAL A 162 -1.64 -5.60 -8.00
C VAL A 162 -1.07 -6.17 -9.29
N LEU A 163 -1.89 -6.34 -10.33
CA LEU A 163 -1.45 -6.85 -11.63
C LEU A 163 -0.38 -5.95 -12.26
N SER A 164 -0.56 -4.62 -12.23
CA SER A 164 0.41 -3.67 -12.77
C SER A 164 1.79 -3.77 -12.11
N TRP A 165 1.86 -4.14 -10.83
CA TRP A 165 3.11 -4.35 -10.11
C TRP A 165 3.63 -5.79 -10.27
N GLU A 166 2.75 -6.76 -10.47
CA GLU A 166 3.12 -8.16 -10.70
C GLU A 166 3.87 -8.36 -12.02
N GLU A 167 3.50 -7.62 -13.08
CA GLU A 167 4.20 -7.64 -14.37
C GLU A 167 5.72 -7.44 -14.23
N HIS A 168 6.13 -6.76 -13.15
CA HIS A 168 7.51 -6.42 -12.83
C HIS A 168 8.09 -7.25 -11.67
N LYS A 169 7.46 -8.36 -11.28
CA LYS A 169 7.91 -9.21 -10.14
C LYS A 169 9.30 -9.81 -10.31
N ASN A 170 9.77 -9.92 -11.56
CA ASN A 170 11.08 -10.49 -11.89
C ASN A 170 12.18 -9.43 -12.01
N ASP A 171 11.83 -8.15 -11.91
CA ASP A 171 12.79 -7.05 -11.97
C ASP A 171 13.66 -7.07 -10.70
N LYS A 172 14.98 -7.02 -10.87
CA LYS A 172 15.93 -7.19 -9.75
C LYS A 172 15.83 -6.11 -8.68
N ASN A 173 15.29 -4.94 -9.04
CA ASN A 173 15.08 -3.81 -8.15
C ASN A 173 13.67 -3.81 -7.52
N ILE A 174 12.85 -4.86 -7.70
CA ILE A 174 11.52 -4.98 -7.09
C ILE A 174 11.47 -6.21 -6.18
N LEU A 175 11.11 -5.97 -4.92
CA LEU A 175 10.87 -7.00 -3.92
C LEU A 175 9.38 -7.06 -3.58
N ILE A 176 8.74 -8.19 -3.87
CA ILE A 176 7.38 -8.47 -3.41
C ILE A 176 7.40 -9.13 -2.02
N ILE A 177 6.60 -8.58 -1.12
CA ILE A 177 6.34 -9.07 0.24
C ILE A 177 4.84 -9.29 0.40
N PHE A 178 4.47 -10.40 1.04
CA PHE A 178 3.08 -10.67 1.40
C PHE A 178 2.84 -10.35 2.88
N TYR A 179 1.75 -9.63 3.17
CA TYR A 179 1.33 -9.31 4.52
C TYR A 179 1.18 -10.57 5.38
N GLU A 180 0.64 -11.64 4.79
CA GLU A 180 0.40 -12.92 5.44
C GLU A 180 1.71 -13.66 5.77
N GLU A 181 2.71 -13.56 4.90
CA GLU A 181 4.06 -14.09 5.17
C GLU A 181 4.71 -13.33 6.33
N MET A 182 4.61 -12.00 6.34
CA MET A 182 5.08 -11.19 7.46
C MET A 182 4.35 -11.54 8.76
N LYS A 183 3.05 -11.83 8.72
CA LYS A 183 2.28 -12.24 9.90
C LYS A 183 2.69 -13.62 10.41
N LYS A 184 2.99 -14.55 9.50
CA LYS A 184 3.38 -15.92 9.82
C LYS A 184 4.79 -16.00 10.38
N ASP A 185 5.74 -15.33 9.73
CA ASP A 185 7.15 -15.30 10.11
C ASP A 185 7.75 -13.90 9.83
N PRO A 186 7.61 -12.97 10.80
CA PRO A 186 8.13 -11.61 10.65
C PRO A 186 9.65 -11.61 10.45
N SER A 187 10.40 -12.43 11.20
CA SER A 187 11.86 -12.46 11.16
C SER A 187 12.38 -12.86 9.78
N LYS A 188 11.79 -13.89 9.14
CA LYS A 188 12.14 -14.29 7.78
C LYS A 188 11.87 -13.16 6.77
N SER A 189 10.74 -12.48 6.91
CA SER A 189 10.36 -11.39 6.00
C SER A 189 11.27 -10.17 6.18
N ILE A 190 11.62 -9.81 7.42
CA ILE A 190 12.59 -8.75 7.73
C ILE A 190 13.95 -9.10 7.14
N LYS A 191 14.42 -10.34 7.25
CA LYS A 191 15.68 -10.80 6.64
C LYS A 191 15.67 -10.65 5.12
N LYS A 192 14.54 -10.93 4.46
CA LYS A 192 14.36 -10.72 3.01
C LYS A 192 14.48 -9.23 2.66
N ILE A 193 13.85 -8.36 3.44
CA ILE A 193 13.90 -6.90 3.26
C ILE A 193 15.33 -6.37 3.45
N THR A 194 16.01 -6.72 4.54
CA THR A 194 17.38 -6.21 4.82
C THR A 194 18.38 -6.68 3.77
N THR A 195 18.28 -7.95 3.36
CA THR A 195 19.09 -8.52 2.27
C THR A 195 18.88 -7.75 0.97
N PHE A 196 17.63 -7.53 0.58
CA PHE A 196 17.30 -6.76 -0.62
C PHE A 196 17.80 -5.31 -0.55
N LEU A 197 17.72 -4.67 0.61
CA LEU A 197 18.24 -3.33 0.82
C LEU A 197 19.78 -3.27 0.82
N GLY A 198 20.46 -4.42 0.96
CA GLY A 198 21.91 -4.52 1.05
C GLY A 198 22.45 -4.15 2.44
N ILE A 199 21.64 -4.34 3.49
CA ILE A 199 21.99 -3.98 4.87
C ILE A 199 22.16 -5.28 5.66
N ASN A 200 23.35 -5.48 6.23
CA ASN A 200 23.61 -6.64 7.06
C ASN A 200 23.05 -6.40 8.47
N VAL A 201 22.17 -7.28 8.92
CA VAL A 201 21.52 -7.23 10.23
C VAL A 201 21.58 -8.63 10.81
N ASN A 202 22.10 -8.77 12.03
CA ASN A 202 22.23 -10.09 12.65
C ASN A 202 20.87 -10.61 13.15
N ASP A 203 20.77 -11.92 13.38
CA ASP A 203 19.48 -12.54 13.75
C ASP A 203 18.93 -12.01 15.10
N SER A 204 19.78 -11.56 16.02
CA SER A 204 19.35 -10.93 17.29
C SER A 204 18.68 -9.58 17.04
N GLU A 205 19.25 -8.74 16.18
CA GLU A 205 18.66 -7.47 15.76
C GLU A 205 17.37 -7.67 14.97
N ILE A 206 17.33 -8.65 14.06
CA ILE A 206 16.11 -9.01 13.31
C ILE A 206 14.97 -9.36 14.28
N ASN A 207 15.24 -10.19 15.29
CA ASN A 207 14.23 -10.58 16.28
C ASN A 207 13.79 -9.38 17.14
N LYS A 208 14.69 -8.47 17.48
CA LYS A 208 14.34 -7.20 18.18
C LYS A 208 13.42 -6.34 17.32
N ILE A 209 13.69 -6.20 16.03
CA ILE A 209 12.83 -5.47 15.10
C ILE A 209 11.45 -6.14 15.01
N ALA A 210 11.41 -7.47 14.87
CA ALA A 210 10.16 -8.23 14.83
C ALA A 210 9.28 -8.02 16.07
N GLN A 211 9.89 -7.97 17.26
CA GLN A 211 9.20 -7.69 18.52
C GLN A 211 8.66 -6.26 18.58
N LYS A 212 9.52 -5.26 18.30
CA LYS A 212 9.14 -3.84 18.32
C LYS A 212 8.06 -3.47 17.30
N THR A 213 8.07 -4.15 16.16
CA THR A 213 7.10 -3.93 15.07
C THR A 213 5.91 -4.88 15.14
N SER A 214 5.70 -5.56 16.27
CA SER A 214 4.50 -6.35 16.48
C SER A 214 3.26 -5.46 16.55
N PHE A 215 2.09 -6.01 16.18
CA PHE A 215 0.84 -5.25 16.15
C PHE A 215 0.50 -4.61 17.51
N SER A 216 0.73 -5.33 18.61
CA SER A 216 0.48 -4.83 19.97
C SER A 216 1.40 -3.67 20.32
N GLU A 217 2.70 -3.79 20.04
CA GLU A 217 3.68 -2.72 20.31
C GLU A 217 3.37 -1.48 19.49
N MET A 218 3.16 -1.63 18.18
CA MET A 218 2.86 -0.49 17.31
C MET A 218 1.54 0.20 17.69
N LYS A 219 0.51 -0.56 18.09
CA LYS A 219 -0.75 0.00 18.59
C LYS A 219 -0.54 0.79 19.87
N ASN A 220 0.27 0.28 20.79
CA ASN A 220 0.59 0.97 22.04
C ASN A 220 1.41 2.25 21.80
N ASN A 221 2.34 2.23 20.84
CA ASN A 221 3.16 3.40 20.49
C ASN A 221 2.33 4.50 19.82
N ALA A 222 1.42 4.13 18.91
CA ALA A 222 0.53 5.09 18.27
C ALA A 222 -0.43 5.80 19.25
N ALA A 223 -0.73 5.17 20.38
CA ALA A 223 -1.51 5.79 21.45
C ALA A 223 -0.69 6.80 22.29
N LYS A 224 0.65 6.72 22.23
CA LYS A 224 1.58 7.57 23.00
C LYS A 224 2.18 8.70 22.15
N GLU A 225 2.20 8.55 20.83
CA GLU A 225 2.68 9.58 19.91
C GLU A 225 1.66 10.71 19.78
N ASN A 226 2.06 11.94 20.10
CA ASN A 226 1.37 13.13 19.58
C ASN A 226 1.58 13.12 18.06
N CYS A 227 0.51 12.94 17.29
CA CYS A 227 0.59 12.88 15.83
C CYS A 227 1.21 14.19 15.29
N ASP A 228 2.46 14.13 14.86
CA ASP A 228 3.04 15.20 14.05
C ASP A 228 2.43 15.07 12.64
N PRO A 229 1.57 16.03 12.21
CA PRO A 229 0.96 15.98 10.90
C PRO A 229 1.99 15.97 9.75
N ASN A 230 3.24 16.40 10.01
CA ASN A 230 4.31 16.44 9.01
C ASN A 230 5.05 15.10 8.83
N HIS A 231 4.77 14.07 9.64
CA HIS A 231 5.40 12.76 9.54
C HIS A 231 4.38 11.64 9.32
N THR A 232 3.49 11.80 8.33
CA THR A 232 2.59 10.72 7.90
C THR A 232 3.24 9.82 6.85
N ILE A 233 2.88 8.53 6.87
CA ILE A 233 3.41 7.48 5.97
C ILE A 233 2.34 7.08 4.93
N CYS A 234 1.11 7.59 5.07
CA CYS A 234 0.01 7.30 4.17
C CYS A 234 -0.79 8.58 3.93
N ALA A 235 -1.00 8.93 2.67
CA ALA A 235 -1.66 10.17 2.30
C ALA A 235 -3.11 10.25 2.81
N LEU A 236 -3.71 9.12 3.15
CA LEU A 236 -5.08 9.05 3.69
C LEU A 236 -5.11 9.18 5.23
N THR A 237 -3.98 9.01 5.93
CA THR A 237 -3.93 8.89 7.39
C THR A 237 -3.42 10.16 8.05
N SER A 238 -4.29 10.88 8.75
CA SER A 238 -3.89 11.96 9.68
C SER A 238 -3.79 11.46 11.13
N ASN A 239 -4.54 10.41 11.51
CA ASN A 239 -4.48 9.79 12.82
C ASN A 239 -4.06 8.32 12.71
N ARG A 240 -2.85 8.00 13.19
CA ARG A 240 -2.24 6.67 13.09
C ARG A 240 -3.03 5.60 13.86
N ASN A 241 -3.80 5.96 14.89
CA ASN A 241 -4.64 5.03 15.65
C ASN A 241 -5.73 4.37 14.80
N LEU A 242 -6.20 5.04 13.74
CA LEU A 242 -7.19 4.50 12.79
C LEU A 242 -6.66 3.30 11.99
N VAL A 243 -5.33 3.08 11.98
CA VAL A 243 -4.70 1.96 11.27
C VAL A 243 -4.79 0.67 12.10
N PHE A 244 -4.70 0.75 13.43
CA PHE A 244 -4.56 -0.42 14.32
C PHE A 244 -5.90 -1.01 14.77
N ARG A 245 -6.65 -1.60 13.83
CA ARG A 245 -7.97 -2.19 14.09
C ARG A 245 -7.91 -3.61 14.70
N LYS A 246 -7.49 -4.60 13.90
CA LYS A 246 -7.43 -6.02 14.30
C LYS A 246 -6.09 -6.70 13.98
N GLY A 247 -5.41 -6.31 12.90
CA GLY A 247 -4.10 -6.86 12.53
C GLY A 247 -4.08 -8.38 12.33
N LYS A 248 -5.22 -8.97 11.89
CA LYS A 248 -5.37 -10.41 11.62
C LYS A 248 -5.37 -10.66 10.12
N SER A 249 -5.01 -11.88 9.73
CA SER A 249 -5.20 -12.42 8.38
C SER A 249 -6.02 -13.70 8.50
N GLU A 250 -6.98 -13.89 7.60
CA GLU A 250 -7.62 -15.19 7.40
C GLU A 250 -6.70 -16.09 6.55
N ARG A 251 -6.64 -17.39 6.89
CA ARG A 251 -5.52 -18.31 6.61
C ARG A 251 -5.35 -18.79 5.14
N ASP A 252 -5.80 -18.03 4.16
CA ASP A 252 -5.82 -18.48 2.76
C ASP A 252 -4.74 -17.81 1.88
N VAL A 253 -3.47 -18.03 2.24
CA VAL A 253 -2.31 -17.60 1.42
C VAL A 253 -2.29 -18.33 0.07
N VAL A 254 -2.75 -19.59 0.04
CA VAL A 254 -2.75 -20.46 -1.13
C VAL A 254 -3.72 -19.97 -2.22
N LEU A 255 -4.85 -19.38 -1.84
CA LEU A 255 -5.80 -18.82 -2.81
C LEU A 255 -5.24 -17.55 -3.48
N CYS A 256 -4.47 -16.72 -2.76
CA CYS A 256 -3.81 -15.56 -3.35
C CYS A 256 -2.73 -15.97 -4.36
N LEU A 257 -1.92 -16.99 -4.05
CA LEU A 257 -0.92 -17.51 -4.99
C LEU A 257 -1.57 -18.14 -6.24
N GLY A 258 -2.65 -18.91 -6.08
CA GLY A 258 -3.34 -19.55 -7.20
C GLY A 258 -4.17 -18.60 -8.07
N LEU A 259 -4.84 -17.60 -7.48
CA LEU A 259 -5.68 -16.63 -8.20
C LEU A 259 -4.88 -15.52 -8.88
N ILE A 260 -3.68 -15.19 -8.38
CA ILE A 260 -2.84 -14.11 -8.89
C ILE A 260 -1.67 -14.68 -9.71
N PHE A 261 -0.98 -15.69 -9.21
CA PHE A 261 0.31 -16.14 -9.76
C PHE A 261 0.27 -17.46 -10.55
N GLY A 262 -0.90 -18.11 -10.70
CA GLY A 262 -1.11 -19.28 -11.56
C GLY A 262 -0.18 -20.47 -11.26
N SER A 263 -0.57 -21.36 -10.34
CA SER A 263 0.03 -22.70 -10.31
C SER A 263 -0.54 -23.52 -11.47
N SER A 264 0.34 -24.07 -12.31
CA SER A 264 0.08 -24.82 -13.55
C SER A 264 -0.72 -26.14 -13.40
N SER A 265 -1.50 -26.29 -12.35
CA SER A 265 -2.37 -27.44 -12.06
C SER A 265 -3.81 -27.01 -11.69
N ILE A 266 -4.14 -25.72 -11.80
CA ILE A 266 -5.52 -25.22 -11.68
C ILE A 266 -5.77 -24.31 -12.89
N LEU A 267 -6.88 -24.57 -13.60
CA LEU A 267 -7.26 -23.91 -14.84
C LEU A 267 -7.04 -22.38 -14.80
N PRO A 268 -6.48 -21.77 -15.87
CA PRO A 268 -6.18 -20.36 -15.90
C PRO A 268 -7.48 -19.55 -15.88
N PHE A 269 -7.77 -18.90 -14.75
CA PHE A 269 -8.76 -17.83 -14.71
C PHE A 269 -8.17 -16.62 -15.44
N LYS A 270 -8.43 -16.52 -16.74
CA LYS A 270 -8.25 -15.28 -17.50
C LYS A 270 -9.33 -14.29 -17.03
N PHE A 271 -8.94 -13.33 -16.19
CA PHE A 271 -9.78 -12.16 -15.92
C PHE A 271 -9.83 -11.31 -17.20
N HIS A 272 -10.87 -11.50 -18.02
CA HIS A 272 -11.13 -10.63 -19.17
C HIS A 272 -11.95 -9.42 -18.72
N HIS A 273 -11.55 -8.24 -19.20
CA HIS A 273 -12.02 -6.90 -18.84
C HIS A 273 -13.53 -6.60 -19.01
N ARG A 274 -14.41 -7.57 -19.23
CA ARG A 274 -15.85 -7.36 -19.49
C ARG A 274 -16.80 -8.47 -19.02
N ALA A 275 -16.43 -9.34 -18.09
CA ALA A 275 -17.38 -10.32 -17.55
C ALA A 275 -18.23 -9.71 -16.41
N PRO A 276 -19.57 -9.78 -16.45
CA PRO A 276 -20.41 -9.40 -15.31
C PRO A 276 -20.23 -10.42 -14.17
N TYR A 277 -19.90 -9.93 -12.97
CA TYR A 277 -19.78 -10.74 -11.75
C TYR A 277 -21.12 -10.73 -10.99
N LEU A 278 -21.55 -11.88 -10.47
CA LEU A 278 -22.69 -11.98 -9.57
C LEU A 278 -22.23 -12.42 -8.17
N LEU A 279 -22.78 -11.76 -7.15
CA LEU A 279 -22.68 -12.18 -5.76
C LEU A 279 -23.81 -13.16 -5.48
N HIS A 280 -23.48 -14.43 -5.20
CA HIS A 280 -24.43 -15.40 -4.66
C HIS A 280 -23.84 -16.02 -3.39
N ASN A 281 -24.56 -15.89 -2.27
CA ASN A 281 -24.16 -16.38 -0.94
C ASN A 281 -22.71 -16.01 -0.53
N GLY A 282 -22.31 -14.75 -0.75
CA GLY A 282 -21.00 -14.24 -0.33
C GLY A 282 -19.81 -14.77 -1.14
N SER A 283 -20.06 -15.52 -2.22
CA SER A 283 -19.04 -15.95 -3.16
C SER A 283 -19.13 -15.14 -4.45
N LEU A 284 -17.97 -14.72 -4.98
CA LEU A 284 -17.86 -14.04 -6.27
C LEU A 284 -17.96 -15.11 -7.37
N ILE A 285 -19.06 -15.10 -8.13
CA ILE A 285 -19.27 -16.02 -9.25
C ILE A 285 -19.05 -15.25 -10.55
N VAL A 286 -18.13 -15.73 -11.39
CA VAL A 286 -17.98 -15.27 -12.77
C VAL A 286 -19.08 -15.93 -13.59
N ILE A 287 -19.94 -15.15 -14.24
CA ILE A 287 -20.93 -15.70 -15.17
C ILE A 287 -20.20 -16.00 -16.49
N PRO A 288 -20.13 -17.26 -16.94
CA PRO A 288 -19.65 -17.55 -18.28
C PRO A 288 -20.68 -17.02 -19.30
N GLN A 289 -20.21 -16.38 -20.37
CA GLN A 289 -21.02 -16.24 -21.60
C GLN A 289 -20.97 -17.55 -22.39
#